data_AF-A0A497QEU9-F1
#
_entry.id   AF-A0A497QEU9-F1
#
_cell.length_a   1.000
_cell.length_b   1.000
_cell.length_c   1.000
_cell.angle_alpha   90.00
_cell.angle_beta   90.00
_cell.angle_gamma   90.00
#
_symmetry.space_group_name_H-M   'P 1'
#
loop_
_entity.id
_entity.type
_entity.pdbx_description
1 polymer ?
#
loop_
_entity_poly.entity_id
_entity_poly.type
_entity_poly.pdbx_seq_one_letter_code
_entity_poly.pdbx_strand_id
1 'polypeptide(L)'
;MAKYVTRVSVWFYSEGASPALVIKKLLELGFTPVRGAFDFVYEHKQNDMSEKDLGSAILEIANALHEALKGFKVWYNLDTHPAERDADYIPLEDIDAELEATRRELTELESEIEQ
;
A
#
# COMPACT_ATOMS: atom_id res chain seq x y z
N MET A 1 -4.96 1.85 22.07
CA MET A 1 -6.02 1.59 21.08
C MET A 1 -5.47 0.81 19.90
N ALA A 2 -6.33 0.21 19.08
CA ALA A 2 -5.93 -0.41 17.83
C ALA A 2 -5.65 0.66 16.76
N LYS A 3 -4.51 0.55 16.07
CA LYS A 3 -4.29 1.25 14.80
C LYS A 3 -5.13 0.53 13.75
N TYR A 4 -5.71 1.24 12.79
CA TYR A 4 -6.47 0.63 11.69
C TYR A 4 -5.76 0.85 10.36
N VAL A 5 -5.89 -0.13 9.46
CA VAL A 5 -5.38 -0.06 8.09
C VAL A 5 -6.47 -0.44 7.12
N THR A 6 -6.56 0.30 6.01
CA THR A 6 -7.45 -0.04 4.90
C THR A 6 -6.62 -0.60 3.76
N ARG A 7 -6.91 -1.84 3.38
CA ARG A 7 -6.27 -2.58 2.30
C ARG A 7 -7.11 -2.46 1.03
N VAL A 8 -6.44 -2.35 -0.10
CA VAL A 8 -7.08 -2.29 -1.41
C VAL A 8 -6.46 -3.32 -2.35
N SER A 9 -7.34 -4.07 -3.02
CA SER A 9 -6.99 -4.90 -4.16
C SER A 9 -7.63 -4.32 -5.42
N VAL A 10 -6.87 -4.19 -6.51
CA VAL A 10 -7.32 -3.55 -7.75
C VAL A 10 -7.20 -4.51 -8.92
N TRP A 11 -8.30 -4.69 -9.64
CA TRP A 11 -8.34 -5.45 -10.88
C TRP A 11 -8.45 -4.52 -12.08
N PHE A 12 -7.50 -4.68 -12.99
CA PHE A 12 -7.39 -3.89 -14.20
C PHE A 12 -8.10 -4.57 -15.36
N TYR A 13 -8.84 -3.77 -16.14
CA TYR A 13 -9.36 -4.20 -17.44
C TYR A 13 -8.36 -3.78 -18.52
N SER A 14 -8.13 -4.65 -19.51
CA SER A 14 -7.21 -4.39 -20.62
C SER A 14 -7.61 -3.17 -21.47
N GLU A 15 -8.90 -2.85 -21.54
CA GLU A 15 -9.45 -1.67 -22.22
C GLU A 15 -9.67 -0.47 -21.28
N GLY A 16 -9.22 -0.58 -20.04
CA GLY A 16 -9.29 0.47 -19.04
C GLY A 16 -8.11 1.43 -19.13
N ALA A 17 -7.94 2.19 -18.06
CA ALA A 17 -6.79 3.06 -17.89
C ALA A 17 -5.48 2.27 -17.79
N SER A 18 -4.37 2.93 -18.17
CA SER A 18 -3.04 2.37 -17.89
C SER A 18 -2.87 2.12 -16.39
N PRO A 19 -2.38 0.92 -15.97
CA PRO A 19 -2.11 0.62 -14.57
C PRO A 19 -1.22 1.69 -13.90
N ALA A 20 -0.22 2.22 -14.60
CA ALA A 20 0.65 3.26 -14.07
C ALA A 20 -0.10 4.53 -13.64
N LEU A 21 -1.15 4.91 -14.37
CA LEU A 21 -1.95 6.10 -14.05
C LEU A 21 -2.81 5.87 -12.81
N VAL A 22 -3.39 4.68 -12.69
CA VAL A 22 -4.21 4.28 -11.54
C VAL A 22 -3.35 4.20 -10.28
N ILE A 23 -2.19 3.53 -10.35
CA ILE A 23 -1.24 3.43 -9.25
C ILE A 23 -0.81 4.83 -8.80
N LYS A 24 -0.50 5.73 -9.74
CA LYS A 24 -0.15 7.12 -9.41
C LYS A 24 -1.27 7.84 -8.63
N LYS A 25 -2.54 7.63 -9.00
CA LYS A 25 -3.68 8.22 -8.29
C LYS A 25 -3.82 7.67 -6.87
N LEU A 26 -3.58 6.38 -6.68
CA LEU A 26 -3.59 5.75 -5.36
C LEU A 26 -2.46 6.30 -4.47
N LEU A 27 -1.26 6.45 -5.02
CA LEU A 27 -0.14 7.09 -4.33
C LEU A 27 -0.46 8.54 -3.92
N GLU A 28 -1.07 9.33 -4.80
CA GLU A 28 -1.50 10.71 -4.51
C GLU A 28 -2.54 10.79 -3.37
N LEU A 29 -3.35 9.74 -3.17
CA LEU A 29 -4.30 9.61 -2.06
C LEU A 29 -3.65 9.16 -0.75
N GLY A 30 -2.36 8.79 -0.78
CA GLY A 30 -1.61 8.31 0.39
C GLY A 30 -1.71 6.81 0.61
N PHE A 31 -2.12 6.03 -0.40
CA PHE A 31 -1.95 4.58 -0.38
C PHE A 31 -0.49 4.23 -0.66
N THR A 32 0.04 3.29 0.10
CA THR A 32 1.37 2.72 -0.11
C THR A 32 1.22 1.37 -0.79
N PRO A 33 1.96 1.08 -1.86
CA PRO A 33 1.95 -0.24 -2.47
C PRO A 33 2.61 -1.24 -1.52
N VAL A 34 2.06 -2.44 -1.45
CA VAL A 34 2.55 -3.48 -0.55
C VAL A 34 2.72 -4.80 -1.31
N ARG A 35 3.61 -5.65 -0.81
CA ARG A 35 3.75 -7.02 -1.29
C ARG A 35 2.96 -7.95 -0.37
N GLY A 36 1.97 -8.67 -0.90
CA GLY A 36 1.16 -9.61 -0.11
C GLY A 36 -0.15 -10.00 -0.81
N ALA A 37 -1.17 -10.33 -0.02
CA ALA A 37 -2.51 -10.66 -0.53
C ALA A 37 -3.30 -9.46 -1.08
N PHE A 38 -2.77 -8.24 -0.88
CA PHE A 38 -3.38 -6.98 -1.28
C PHE A 38 -2.35 -6.15 -2.04
N ASP A 39 -2.82 -5.22 -2.87
CA ASP A 39 -1.95 -4.41 -3.73
C ASP A 39 -1.50 -3.12 -3.02
N PHE A 40 -2.39 -2.53 -2.21
CA PHE A 40 -2.16 -1.26 -1.52
C PHE A 40 -2.66 -1.27 -0.08
N VAL A 41 -2.05 -0.46 0.77
CA VAL A 41 -2.50 -0.18 2.13
C VAL A 41 -2.57 1.32 2.38
N TYR A 42 -3.58 1.75 3.13
CA TYR A 42 -3.71 3.09 3.67
C TYR A 42 -3.69 3.01 5.19
N GLU A 43 -2.74 3.70 5.81
CA GLU A 43 -2.67 3.80 7.25
C GLU A 43 -3.49 4.99 7.74
N HIS A 44 -4.46 4.72 8.61
CA HIS A 44 -5.23 5.79 9.23
C HIS A 44 -4.33 6.54 10.22
N LYS A 45 -4.19 7.86 10.02
CA LYS A 45 -3.25 8.71 10.80
C LYS A 45 -3.61 8.85 12.27
N GLN A 46 -4.84 8.54 12.65
CA GLN A 46 -5.27 8.61 14.05
C GLN A 46 -4.94 7.29 14.75
N ASN A 47 -3.95 7.35 15.64
CA ASN A 47 -3.57 6.23 16.53
C ASN A 47 -4.65 5.87 17.55
N ASP A 48 -5.74 6.65 17.62
CA ASP A 48 -6.77 6.60 18.65
C ASP A 48 -8.16 6.91 18.05
N MET A 49 -8.59 6.08 17.10
CA MET A 49 -9.91 6.22 16.46
C MET A 49 -10.98 5.49 17.29
N SER A 50 -12.04 6.21 17.64
CA SER A 50 -13.29 5.59 18.09
C SER A 50 -13.96 4.86 16.92
N GLU A 51 -14.81 3.86 17.19
CA GLU A 51 -15.59 3.16 16.14
C GLU A 51 -16.39 4.14 15.25
N LYS A 52 -16.83 5.26 15.84
CA LYS A 52 -17.55 6.31 15.11
C LYS A 52 -16.65 7.06 14.13
N ASP A 53 -15.41 7.34 14.52
CA ASP A 53 -14.43 8.03 13.67
C ASP A 53 -13.95 7.10 12.55
N LEU A 54 -13.83 5.80 12.84
CA LEU A 54 -13.48 4.77 11.86
C LEU A 54 -14.51 4.71 10.73
N GLY A 55 -15.80 4.69 11.07
CA GLY A 55 -16.88 4.71 10.07
C GLY A 55 -16.80 5.92 9.14
N SER A 56 -16.53 7.10 9.68
CA SER A 56 -16.32 8.33 8.90
C SER A 56 -15.08 8.26 8.02
N ALA A 57 -13.94 7.79 8.53
CA ALA A 57 -12.71 7.68 7.75
C ALA A 57 -12.81 6.67 6.60
N ILE A 58 -13.50 5.53 6.83
CA ILE A 58 -13.77 4.54 5.77
C ILE A 58 -14.65 5.17 4.68
N LEU A 59 -15.66 5.96 5.05
CA LEU A 59 -16.50 6.66 4.08
C LEU A 59 -15.73 7.70 3.28
N GLU A 60 -14.89 8.49 3.94
CA GLU A 60 -14.07 9.50 3.28
C GLU A 60 -13.06 8.88 2.31
N ILE A 61 -12.35 7.83 2.73
CA ILE A 61 -11.39 7.14 1.87
C ILE A 61 -12.09 6.46 0.70
N ALA A 62 -13.26 5.83 0.92
CA ALA A 62 -14.02 5.18 -0.13
C ALA A 62 -14.54 6.18 -1.17
N ASN A 63 -15.03 7.34 -0.73
CA ASN A 63 -15.47 8.40 -1.63
C ASN A 63 -14.30 9.01 -2.42
N ALA A 64 -13.17 9.28 -1.75
CA ALA A 64 -11.97 9.79 -2.40
C ALA A 64 -11.42 8.82 -3.44
N LEU A 65 -11.38 7.52 -3.10
CA LEU A 65 -10.99 6.45 -4.01
C LEU A 65 -11.95 6.36 -5.20
N HIS A 66 -13.26 6.39 -4.94
CA HIS A 66 -14.26 6.32 -6.00
C HIS A 66 -14.11 7.47 -7.00
N GLU A 67 -14.00 8.71 -6.52
CA GLU A 67 -13.84 9.87 -7.40
C GLU A 67 -12.50 9.87 -8.12
N ALA A 68 -11.42 9.41 -7.48
CA ALA A 68 -10.12 9.26 -8.12
C ALA A 68 -10.06 8.15 -9.16
N LEU A 69 -10.88 7.10 -9.03
CA LEU A 69 -10.91 5.94 -9.94
C LEU A 69 -12.06 5.98 -10.97
N LYS A 70 -12.92 6.99 -10.89
CA LYS A 70 -14.08 7.17 -11.77
C LYS A 70 -13.66 7.34 -13.22
N GLY A 71 -14.27 6.56 -14.11
CA GLY A 71 -13.99 6.60 -15.54
C GLY A 71 -12.76 5.80 -15.98
N PHE A 72 -11.96 5.26 -15.05
CA PHE A 72 -10.79 4.45 -15.39
C PHE A 72 -11.10 2.97 -15.69
N LYS A 73 -12.37 2.56 -15.52
CA LYS A 73 -12.83 1.16 -15.70
C LYS A 73 -11.93 0.19 -14.92
N VAL A 74 -11.90 0.33 -13.61
CA VAL A 74 -11.19 -0.60 -12.70
C VAL A 74 -12.17 -1.14 -11.68
N TRP A 75 -11.97 -2.39 -11.27
CA TRP A 75 -12.67 -2.96 -10.13
C TRP A 75 -11.75 -2.93 -8.92
N TYR A 76 -12.27 -2.63 -7.74
CA TYR A 76 -11.47 -2.63 -6.53
C TYR A 76 -12.27 -3.17 -5.35
N ASN A 77 -11.55 -3.74 -4.38
CA ASN A 77 -12.09 -4.17 -3.10
C ASN A 77 -11.42 -3.37 -1.99
N LEU A 78 -12.20 -2.92 -1.01
CA LEU A 78 -11.75 -2.18 0.16
C LEU A 78 -12.01 -3.02 1.40
N ASP A 79 -10.98 -3.25 2.19
CA ASP A 79 -11.09 -4.03 3.42
C ASP A 79 -10.35 -3.32 4.56
N THR A 80 -10.99 -3.15 5.72
CA THR A 80 -10.42 -2.39 6.84
C THR A 80 -10.28 -3.27 8.06
N HIS A 81 -9.06 -3.38 8.58
CA HIS A 81 -8.71 -4.25 9.69
C HIS A 81 -7.95 -3.49 10.78
N PRO A 82 -8.02 -3.94 12.04
CA PRO A 82 -7.03 -3.53 13.03
C PRO A 82 -5.63 -3.96 12.55
N ALA A 83 -4.66 -3.06 12.71
CA ALA A 83 -3.26 -3.32 12.46
C ALA A 83 -2.73 -4.24 13.57
N GLU A 84 -2.98 -5.54 13.44
CA GLU A 84 -2.31 -6.54 14.25
C GLU A 84 -0.85 -6.69 13.80
N ARG A 85 0.03 -7.09 14.75
CA ARG A 85 1.49 -7.17 14.55
C ARG A 85 1.92 -8.18 13.48
N ASP A 86 1.05 -9.10 13.09
CA ASP A 86 1.27 -10.07 12.02
C ASP A 86 0.70 -9.52 10.71
N ALA A 87 1.30 -8.44 10.21
CA ALA A 87 0.92 -7.91 8.91
C ALA A 87 1.34 -8.92 7.82
N ASP A 88 0.37 -9.53 7.13
CA ASP A 88 0.58 -10.41 5.96
C ASP A 88 1.18 -9.68 4.73
N TYR A 89 1.79 -8.51 4.93
CA TYR A 89 2.32 -7.68 3.88
C TYR A 89 3.59 -6.97 4.31
N ILE A 90 4.50 -6.80 3.36
CA ILE A 90 5.75 -6.06 3.52
C ILE A 90 5.61 -4.76 2.70
N PRO A 91 5.72 -3.57 3.31
CA PRO A 91 5.77 -2.30 2.57
C PRO A 91 6.93 -2.30 1.57
N LEU A 92 6.70 -1.77 0.37
CA LEU A 92 7.73 -1.74 -0.68
C LEU A 92 8.95 -0.87 -0.31
N GLU A 93 8.79 0.13 0.55
CA GLU A 93 9.89 0.98 1.01
C GLU A 93 10.95 0.19 1.80
N ASP A 94 10.55 -0.87 2.50
CA ASP A 94 11.48 -1.73 3.24
C ASP A 94 12.28 -2.64 2.30
N ILE A 95 11.73 -2.96 1.11
CA ILE A 95 12.39 -3.80 0.10
C ILE A 95 13.60 -3.08 -0.51
N ASP A 96 13.46 -1.78 -0.82
CA ASP A 96 14.55 -1.01 -1.41
C ASP A 96 15.73 -0.90 -0.42
N ALA A 97 15.45 -0.75 0.87
CA ALA A 97 16.46 -0.73 1.92
C ALA A 97 17.18 -2.09 2.07
N GLU A 98 16.44 -3.22 2.04
CA GLU A 98 17.04 -4.56 2.07
C GLU A 98 17.91 -4.85 0.83
N LEU A 99 17.47 -4.41 -0.35
CA LEU A 99 18.23 -4.54 -1.60
C LEU A 99 19.53 -3.74 -1.56
N GLU A 100 19.50 -2.53 -1.00
CA GLU A 100 20.70 -1.72 -0.81
C GLU A 100 21.67 -2.35 0.20
N ALA A 101 21.18 -2.91 1.30
CA ALA A 101 22.01 -3.60 2.29
C ALA A 101 22.70 -4.83 1.66
N THR A 102 21.94 -5.66 0.95
CA THR A 102 22.46 -6.86 0.25
C THR A 102 23.53 -6.49 -0.79
N ARG A 103 23.34 -5.38 -1.52
CA ARG A 103 24.35 -4.89 -2.49
C ARG A 103 25.65 -4.46 -1.82
N ARG A 104 25.60 -3.89 -0.62
CA ARG A 104 26.80 -3.51 0.13
C ARG A 104 27.58 -4.75 0.58
N GLU A 105 26.89 -5.74 1.15
CA GLU A 105 27.52 -7.00 1.58
C GLU A 105 28.19 -7.74 0.41
N LEU A 106 27.53 -7.79 -0.75
CA LEU A 106 28.12 -8.38 -1.96
C LEU A 106 29.39 -7.65 -2.42
N THR A 107 29.40 -6.31 -2.34
CA THR A 107 30.57 -5.50 -2.71
C THR A 107 31.74 -5.72 -1.75
N GLU A 108 31.45 -5.86 -0.45
CA GLU A 108 32.46 -6.15 0.57
C GLU A 108 33.08 -7.54 0.35
N LEU A 109 32.24 -8.56 0.11
CA LEU A 109 32.70 -9.91 -0.22
C LEU A 109 33.52 -9.97 -1.52
N GLU A 110 33.14 -9.24 -2.56
CA GLU A 110 33.91 -9.15 -3.80
C GLU A 110 35.29 -8.54 -3.56
N SER A 111 35.39 -7.53 -2.69
CA SER A 111 36.66 -6.89 -2.35
C SER A 111 37.59 -7.75 -1.48
N GLU A 112 37.02 -8.66 -0.66
CA GLU A 112 37.79 -9.64 0.13
C GLU A 112 38.31 -10.80 -0.74
N ILE A 113 37.64 -11.13 -1.84
CA ILE A 113 38.06 -12.20 -2.77
C ILE A 113 39.17 -11.71 -3.72
N GLU A 114 39.25 -10.41 -4.00
CA GLU A 114 40.28 -9.80 -4.85
C GLU A 114 41.60 -9.44 -4.11
N GLN A 115 41.69 -9.62 -2.78
CA GLN A 115 42.91 -9.46 -1.97
C GLN A 115 43.64 -10.79 -1.74
#